data_AF-A0A2A4PYS6-F1
#
_entry.id   AF-A0A2A4PYS6-F1
#
_cell.length_a   1.000
_cell.length_b   1.000
_cell.length_c   1.000
_cell.angle_alpha   90.00
_cell.angle_beta   90.00
_cell.angle_gamma   90.00
#
_symmetry.space_group_name_H-M   'P 1'
#
loop_
_entity.id
_entity.type
_entity.pdbx_description
1 polymer ?
#
loop_
_entity_poly.entity_id
_entity_poly.type
_entity_poly.pdbx_seq_one_letter_code
_entity_poly.pdbx_strand_id
1 'polypeptide(L)'
;MSPDEKHLYTSGRDDDAVAVFSRSIPSADLEIVKPGSLDPVTVGTNLTYVITITNNSTSNATINVQIKDKLPPGSTLVFAEAIGGSCAGTTDNYVHVQNACCWSQLDSNNRGQSRLRRVQNADQHC
;
A
#
# COMPACT_ATOMS: atom_id res chain seq x y z
N MET A 1 -17.52 25.31 -15.79
CA MET A 1 -16.79 24.04 -15.58
C MET A 1 -17.33 23.01 -16.55
N SER A 2 -16.48 22.12 -17.07
CA SER A 2 -16.89 20.96 -17.87
C SER A 2 -17.64 19.91 -17.03
N PRO A 3 -18.45 19.04 -17.65
CA PRO A 3 -19.12 17.93 -16.96
C PRO A 3 -18.19 16.90 -16.30
N ASP A 4 -16.93 16.82 -16.74
CA ASP A 4 -15.90 15.96 -16.14
C ASP A 4 -15.17 16.60 -14.95
N GLU A 5 -15.53 17.84 -14.59
CA GLU A 5 -14.89 18.66 -13.56
C GLU A 5 -13.37 18.89 -13.72
N LYS A 6 -12.81 18.61 -14.90
CA LYS A 6 -11.39 18.79 -15.17
C LYS A 6 -11.07 20.14 -15.77
N HIS A 7 -12.03 20.81 -16.38
CA HIS A 7 -11.79 22.04 -17.14
C HIS A 7 -12.65 23.20 -16.66
N LEU A 8 -12.02 24.35 -16.48
CA LEU A 8 -12.69 25.63 -16.31
C LEU A 8 -12.43 26.50 -17.54
N TYR A 9 -13.50 27.00 -18.13
CA TYR A 9 -13.46 27.87 -19.30
C TYR A 9 -13.85 29.28 -18.86
N THR A 10 -13.03 30.27 -19.23
CA THR A 10 -13.34 31.69 -19.05
C THR A 10 -13.10 32.42 -20.36
N SER A 11 -14.03 33.27 -20.75
CA SER A 11 -13.89 34.15 -21.92
C SER A 11 -13.54 35.57 -21.50
N GLY A 12 -12.78 36.26 -22.35
CA GLY A 12 -12.61 37.71 -22.24
C GLY A 12 -13.91 38.46 -22.56
N ARG A 13 -14.06 39.67 -22.02
CA ARG A 13 -15.21 40.54 -22.31
C ARG A 13 -15.03 41.31 -23.63
N ASP A 14 -13.79 41.63 -23.98
CA ASP A 14 -13.42 42.49 -25.11
C ASP A 14 -12.45 41.80 -26.09
N ASP A 15 -12.32 40.48 -26.00
CA ASP A 15 -11.46 39.65 -26.84
C ASP A 15 -12.13 38.30 -27.10
N ASP A 16 -11.85 37.68 -28.26
CA ASP A 16 -12.32 36.35 -28.66
C ASP A 16 -11.49 35.22 -28.01
N ALA A 17 -10.62 35.56 -27.06
CA ALA A 17 -9.80 34.62 -26.32
C ALA A 17 -10.61 33.78 -25.33
N VAL A 18 -10.31 32.47 -25.33
CA VAL A 18 -10.79 31.50 -24.33
C VAL A 18 -9.59 30.97 -23.57
N ALA A 19 -9.59 31.17 -22.25
CA ALA A 19 -8.64 30.49 -21.37
C ALA A 19 -9.24 29.17 -20.88
N VAL A 20 -8.43 28.10 -20.94
CA VAL A 20 -8.78 26.78 -20.43
C VAL A 20 -7.84 26.45 -19.28
N PHE A 21 -8.40 26.28 -18.09
CA PHE A 21 -7.67 25.79 -16.93
C PHE A 21 -7.97 24.31 -16.75
N SER A 22 -6.93 23.48 -16.82
CA SER A 22 -7.01 22.06 -16.52
C SER A 22 -6.63 21.78 -15.07
N ARG A 23 -7.52 21.14 -14.32
CA ARG A 23 -7.24 20.61 -12.98
C ARG A 23 -6.62 19.21 -13.12
N SER A 24 -5.34 19.07 -12.76
CA SER A 24 -4.74 17.76 -12.54
C SER A 24 -5.26 17.21 -11.22
N ILE A 25 -6.12 16.19 -11.26
CA ILE A 25 -6.53 15.44 -10.08
C ILE A 25 -5.51 14.30 -9.95
N PRO A 26 -4.62 14.30 -8.95
CA PRO A 26 -3.67 13.21 -8.78
C PRO A 26 -4.45 11.92 -8.46
N SER A 27 -4.43 10.97 -9.39
CA SER A 27 -4.85 9.59 -9.14
C SER A 27 -3.62 8.72 -8.94
N ALA A 28 -3.57 8.02 -7.82
CA ALA A 28 -2.58 6.97 -7.59
C ALA A 28 -3.13 5.64 -8.12
N ASP A 29 -2.37 4.97 -8.98
CA ASP A 29 -2.55 3.58 -9.37
C ASP A 29 -1.53 2.73 -8.61
N LEU A 30 -2.00 1.96 -7.62
CA LEU A 30 -1.15 1.12 -6.78
C LEU A 30 -1.51 -0.36 -6.98
N GLU A 31 -0.49 -1.16 -7.24
CA GLU A 31 -0.57 -2.61 -7.28
C GLU A 31 0.12 -3.22 -6.05
N ILE A 32 -0.52 -4.20 -5.42
CA ILE A 32 0.02 -4.91 -4.26
C ILE A 32 0.06 -6.41 -4.58
N VAL A 33 1.25 -7.00 -4.47
CA VAL A 33 1.46 -8.44 -4.65
C VAL A 33 1.95 -9.04 -3.34
N LYS A 34 1.21 -10.05 -2.86
CA LYS A 34 1.59 -10.88 -1.72
C LYS A 34 1.58 -12.36 -2.16
N PRO A 35 2.74 -13.03 -2.22
CA PRO A 35 2.77 -14.43 -2.61
C PRO A 35 2.05 -15.30 -1.57
N GLY A 36 1.41 -16.37 -2.03
CA GLY A 36 0.89 -17.41 -1.16
C GLY A 36 2.00 -18.04 -0.31
N SER A 37 1.68 -18.47 0.90
CA SER A 37 2.59 -19.32 1.68
C SER A 37 2.51 -20.77 1.20
N LEU A 38 3.44 -21.59 1.69
CA LEU A 38 3.33 -23.05 1.56
C LEU A 38 1.97 -23.52 2.10
N ASP A 39 1.35 -24.48 1.42
CA ASP A 39 0.13 -25.16 1.86
C ASP A 39 0.33 -26.68 1.68
N PRO A 40 0.36 -27.49 2.75
CA PRO A 40 0.13 -27.11 4.16
C PRO A 40 1.31 -26.37 4.81
N VAL A 41 1.01 -25.47 5.74
CA VAL A 41 2.00 -24.83 6.62
C VAL A 41 2.31 -25.74 7.80
N THR A 42 3.58 -26.09 8.01
CA THR A 42 4.02 -26.78 9.22
C THR A 42 4.03 -25.83 10.42
N VAL A 43 3.27 -26.19 11.45
CA VAL A 43 3.23 -25.46 12.73
C VAL A 43 4.62 -25.30 13.35
N GLY A 44 4.89 -24.15 13.96
CA GLY A 44 6.16 -23.82 14.62
C GLY A 44 7.28 -23.43 13.64
N THR A 45 7.04 -23.49 12.33
CA THR A 45 8.02 -23.07 11.33
C THR A 45 7.91 -21.58 11.00
N ASN A 46 9.05 -21.02 10.59
CA ASN A 46 9.11 -19.63 10.13
C ASN A 46 8.62 -19.54 8.69
N LEU A 47 7.59 -18.74 8.46
CA LEU A 47 7.16 -18.32 7.13
C LEU A 47 7.73 -16.94 6.84
N THR A 48 8.42 -16.82 5.70
CA THR A 48 8.92 -15.53 5.21
C THR A 48 8.26 -15.23 3.88
N TYR A 49 7.70 -14.04 3.73
CA TYR A 49 7.16 -13.55 2.46
C TYR A 49 7.55 -12.11 2.22
N VAL A 50 7.55 -11.73 0.94
CA VAL A 50 7.83 -10.36 0.50
C VAL A 50 6.55 -9.81 -0.11
N ILE A 51 6.02 -8.74 0.47
CA ILE A 51 4.94 -7.94 -0.10
C ILE A 51 5.59 -6.87 -0.97
N THR A 52 5.19 -6.80 -2.24
CA THR A 52 5.66 -5.76 -3.17
C THR A 52 4.53 -4.79 -3.48
N ILE A 53 4.86 -3.50 -3.49
CA ILE A 53 3.98 -2.39 -3.80
C ILE A 53 4.58 -1.65 -4.98
N THR A 54 3.79 -1.49 -6.04
CA THR A 54 4.20 -0.76 -7.24
C THR A 54 3.27 0.42 -7.43
N ASN A 55 3.84 1.62 -7.61
CA ASN A 55 3.09 2.77 -8.11
C ASN A 55 3.16 2.75 -9.65
N ASN A 56 2.04 2.38 -10.28
CA ASN A 56 1.88 2.33 -11.73
C ASN A 56 1.49 3.69 -12.33
N SER A 57 1.36 4.74 -11.51
CA SER A 57 1.05 6.10 -11.97
C SER A 57 2.22 6.71 -12.75
N THR A 58 1.92 7.25 -13.93
CA THR A 58 2.94 7.85 -14.81
C THR A 58 3.31 9.30 -14.47
N SER A 59 2.52 9.98 -13.62
CA SER A 59 2.66 11.43 -13.41
C SER A 59 2.83 11.87 -11.96
N ASN A 60 2.50 11.02 -10.97
CA ASN A 60 2.49 11.46 -9.57
C ASN A 60 3.10 10.41 -8.63
N ALA A 61 3.98 10.88 -7.75
CA ALA A 61 4.39 10.10 -6.59
C ALA A 61 3.21 9.99 -5.61
N THR A 62 2.96 8.80 -5.09
CA THR A 62 1.94 8.59 -4.08
C THR A 62 2.56 8.83 -2.70
N ILE A 63 1.96 9.73 -1.92
CA ILE A 63 2.44 10.10 -0.59
C ILE A 63 1.64 9.37 0.50
N ASN A 64 2.24 9.19 1.68
CA ASN A 64 1.59 8.61 2.86
C ASN A 64 0.99 7.21 2.62
N VAL A 65 1.70 6.35 1.90
CA VAL A 65 1.23 4.99 1.60
C VAL A 65 1.37 4.12 2.84
N GLN A 66 0.26 3.51 3.26
CA GLN A 66 0.22 2.57 4.38
C GLN A 66 -0.35 1.22 3.93
N ILE A 67 0.35 0.14 4.24
CA ILE A 67 -0.16 -1.23 4.14
C ILE A 67 -0.36 -1.80 5.53
N LYS A 68 -1.50 -2.45 5.75
CA LYS A 68 -1.78 -3.27 6.93
C LYS A 68 -2.01 -4.71 6.51
N ASP A 69 -1.25 -5.63 7.08
CA ASP A 69 -1.35 -7.06 6.87
C ASP A 69 -1.78 -7.76 8.15
N LYS A 70 -3.03 -8.20 8.20
CA LYS A 70 -3.58 -8.96 9.34
C LYS A 70 -3.11 -10.40 9.25
N LEU A 71 -2.37 -10.85 10.26
CA LEU A 71 -1.91 -12.24 10.33
C LEU A 71 -3.04 -13.17 10.79
N PRO A 72 -3.04 -14.44 10.34
CA PRO A 72 -3.96 -15.45 10.85
C PRO A 72 -3.92 -15.55 12.38
N PRO A 73 -5.02 -15.96 13.04
CA PRO A 73 -5.00 -16.33 14.45
C PRO A 73 -3.85 -17.29 14.75
N GLY A 74 -3.29 -17.19 15.96
CA GLY A 74 -2.17 -18.02 16.37
C GLY A 74 -0.85 -17.73 15.66
N SER A 75 -0.74 -16.69 14.83
CA SER A 75 0.56 -16.24 14.30
C SER A 75 1.30 -15.36 15.29
N THR A 76 2.62 -15.53 15.38
CA THR A 76 3.54 -14.57 16.02
C THR A 76 4.35 -13.86 14.94
N LEU A 77 4.37 -12.52 14.95
CA LEU A 77 5.27 -11.75 14.10
C LEU A 77 6.69 -11.84 14.68
N VAL A 78 7.66 -12.27 13.86
CA VAL A 78 9.08 -12.33 14.27
C VAL A 78 9.79 -11.04 13.89
N PHE A 79 9.65 -10.63 12.63
CA PHE A 79 10.12 -9.34 12.16
C PHE A 79 9.34 -8.86 10.95
N ALA A 80 9.33 -7.54 10.73
CA ALA A 80 8.92 -6.92 9.49
C ALA A 80 9.89 -5.77 9.17
N GLU A 81 10.31 -5.69 7.92
CA GLU A 81 11.16 -4.61 7.40
C GLU A 81 10.61 -4.12 6.06
N ALA A 82 10.97 -2.89 5.69
CA ALA A 82 10.64 -2.33 4.39
C ALA A 82 11.86 -1.64 3.77
N ILE A 83 11.98 -1.74 2.45
CA ILE A 83 12.91 -0.97 1.65
C ILE A 83 12.23 0.36 1.31
N GLY A 84 12.89 1.48 1.64
CA GLY A 84 12.36 2.82 1.40
C GLY A 84 11.19 3.23 2.32
N GLY A 85 10.91 2.44 3.35
CA GLY A 85 9.83 2.69 4.30
C GLY A 85 10.16 2.16 5.69
N SER A 86 9.16 2.13 6.57
CA SER A 86 9.26 1.56 7.90
C SER A 86 8.12 0.57 8.14
N CYS A 87 8.36 -0.45 8.97
CA CYS A 87 7.33 -1.39 9.38
C CYS A 87 7.24 -1.46 10.91
N ALA A 88 6.04 -1.69 11.41
CA ALA A 88 5.76 -1.89 12.82
C ALA A 88 4.75 -3.03 13.00
N GLY A 89 5.04 -3.92 13.95
CA GLY A 89 4.09 -4.91 14.41
C GLY A 89 3.15 -4.31 15.46
N THR A 90 1.84 -4.52 15.30
CA THR A 90 0.85 -4.19 16.31
C THR A 90 -0.02 -5.41 16.60
N THR A 91 -0.56 -5.50 17.81
CA THR A 91 -1.60 -6.48 18.15
C THR A 91 -2.95 -5.77 18.11
N ASP A 92 -3.89 -6.39 17.41
CA ASP A 92 -5.28 -5.93 17.36
C ASP A 92 -6.16 -6.88 18.17
N ASN A 93 -6.92 -6.31 19.12
CA ASN A 93 -7.89 -7.00 19.96
C ASN A 93 -7.40 -8.34 20.54
N TYR A 94 -6.10 -8.43 20.88
CA TYR A 94 -5.44 -9.59 21.53
C TYR A 94 -5.40 -10.91 20.73
N VAL A 95 -6.16 -11.05 19.65
CA VAL A 95 -6.31 -12.30 18.88
C VAL A 95 -5.48 -12.29 17.60
N HIS A 96 -5.22 -11.11 17.02
CA HIS A 96 -4.52 -10.99 15.75
C HIS A 96 -3.32 -10.08 15.86
N VAL A 97 -2.18 -10.55 15.36
CA VAL A 97 -1.03 -9.70 15.10
C VAL A 97 -1.19 -9.07 13.71
N GLN A 98 -0.87 -7.80 13.57
CA GLN A 98 -0.85 -7.07 12.31
C GLN A 98 0.55 -6.52 12.06
N ASN A 99 0.94 -6.47 10.78
CA ASN A 99 2.09 -5.69 10.34
C ASN A 99 1.58 -4.44 9.61
N ALA A 100 2.06 -3.26 10.00
CA ALA A 100 1.81 -2.02 9.31
C ALA A 100 3.12 -1.49 8.73
N CYS A 101 3.17 -1.28 7.42
CA CYS A 101 4.31 -0.66 6.75
C CYS A 101 3.91 0.67 6.10
N CYS A 102 4.78 1.66 6.22
CA CYS A 102 4.55 3.03 5.79
C CYS A 102 5.68 3.52 4.88
N TRP A 103 5.30 4.20 3.80
CA TRP A 103 6.21 4.93 2.90
C TRP A 103 5.76 6.39 2.84
N SER A 104 6.70 7.31 3.07
CA SER A 104 6.42 8.75 2.92
C SER A 104 6.15 9.10 1.45
N GLN A 105 6.79 8.39 0.51
CA GLN A 105 6.61 8.56 -0.93
C GLN A 105 6.93 7.28 -1.71
N LEU A 106 6.12 6.97 -2.72
CA LEU A 106 6.38 5.99 -3.77
C LEU A 106 6.28 6.68 -5.14
N ASP A 107 7.40 6.87 -5.83
CA ASP A 107 7.43 7.42 -7.18
C ASP A 107 7.39 6.32 -8.27
N SER A 108 7.30 6.71 -9.54
CA SER A 108 7.20 5.79 -10.69
C SER A 108 8.45 4.91 -10.91
N ASN A 109 9.55 5.19 -10.22
CA ASN A 109 10.81 4.42 -10.25
C ASN A 109 11.07 3.68 -8.92
N ASN A 110 10.34 4.00 -7.86
CA ASN A 110 10.48 3.40 -6.53
C ASN A 110 9.37 2.38 -6.28
N ARG A 111 9.74 1.10 -6.38
CA ARG A 111 8.94 0.00 -5.86
C ARG A 111 9.17 -0.11 -4.36
N GLY A 112 8.10 0.02 -3.57
CA GLY A 112 8.15 -0.28 -2.15
C GLY A 112 8.15 -1.79 -1.96
N GLN A 113 9.06 -2.31 -1.15
CA GLN A 113 9.06 -3.73 -0.78
C GLN A 113 9.02 -3.84 0.73
N SER A 114 8.17 -4.72 1.26
CA SER A 114 8.21 -5.14 2.65
C SER A 114 8.51 -6.62 2.73
N ARG A 115 9.42 -7.00 3.62
CA ARG A 115 9.70 -8.39 3.96
C ARG A 115 9.18 -8.67 5.36
N LEU A 116 8.39 -9.72 5.49
CA LEU A 116 7.77 -10.13 6.73
C LEU A 116 8.13 -11.57 7.03
N ARG A 117 8.50 -11.84 8.29
CA ARG A 117 8.65 -13.19 8.82
C ARG A 117 7.72 -13.38 10.02
N ARG A 118 6.93 -14.43 9.96
CA ARG A 118 6.04 -14.87 11.04
C ARG A 118 6.28 -16.33 11.38
N VAL A 119 5.89 -16.74 12.58
CA VAL A 119 5.75 -18.14 12.96
C VAL A 119 4.26 -18.44 13.09
N GLN A 120 3.80 -19.49 12.41
CA GLN A 120 2.45 -20.00 12.61
C GLN A 120 2.48 -20.92 13.84
N ASN A 121 1.86 -20.52 14.95
CA ASN A 121 1.71 -21.43 16.09
C ASN A 121 0.58 -22.41 15.80
N ALA A 122 0.54 -23.49 16.58
CA ALA A 122 -0.58 -24.43 16.55
C ALA A 122 -1.86 -23.61 16.71
N ASP A 123 -2.81 -23.82 15.81
CA ASP A 123 -4.13 -23.25 15.98
C ASP A 123 -4.64 -23.76 17.34
N GLN A 124 -4.89 -22.86 18.28
CA GLN A 124 -5.46 -23.19 19.58
C GLN A 124 -6.94 -23.48 19.35
N HIS A 125 -7.24 -24.57 18.65
CA HIS A 125 -8.57 -25.16 18.69
C HIS A 125 -8.72 -25.81 20.07
N CYS A 126 -9.57 -25.21 20.89
CA CYS A 126 -10.26 -25.93 21.96
C CYS A 126 -11.24 -26.93 21.35
#